data_AF-A0A1I2BE82-F1
#
_entry.id   AF-A0A1I2BE82-F1
#
_cell.length_a   1.000
_cell.length_b   1.000
_cell.length_c   1.000
_cell.angle_alpha   90.00
_cell.angle_beta   90.00
_cell.angle_gamma   90.00
#
_symmetry.space_group_name_H-M   'P 1'
#
loop_
_entity.id
_entity.type
_entity.pdbx_description
1 polymer ?
#
loop_
_entity_poly.entity_id
_entity_poly.type
_entity_poly.pdbx_seq_one_letter_code
_entity_poly.pdbx_strand_id
1 'polypeptide(L)'
;MPVRRAALAGSVAVLLAACSNQHPESAEALWDELQAADYQAWARAPGYEARRPSATVHGDEVEIFINDVVVEALAGGPLGAWPDGSVVVKDGFEAGEPHIVVAMQKRGDAWFFAEYETSGEVVYSGDPHACTRCHDDGDDGILAFALPQ
;
A
#
# COMPACT_ATOMS: atom_id res chain seq x y z
N MET A 1 54.97 -35.70 15.07
CA MET A 1 53.74 -35.31 15.78
C MET A 1 52.88 -34.46 14.84
N PRO A 2 51.67 -34.88 14.47
CA PRO A 2 50.84 -34.17 13.50
C PRO A 2 49.94 -33.16 14.22
N VAL A 3 49.93 -31.90 13.78
CA VAL A 3 48.87 -30.95 14.16
C VAL A 3 47.98 -30.76 12.94
N ARG A 4 46.80 -31.38 13.04
CA ARG A 4 45.66 -31.22 12.15
C ARG A 4 45.23 -29.75 12.15
N ARG A 5 45.22 -29.09 11.00
CA ARG A 5 44.51 -27.81 10.85
C ARG A 5 43.09 -28.12 10.40
N ALA A 6 42.18 -28.00 11.34
CA ALA A 6 40.75 -28.13 11.14
C ALA A 6 40.25 -27.04 10.19
N ALA A 7 39.32 -27.43 9.32
CA ALA A 7 38.56 -26.54 8.47
C ALA A 7 37.67 -25.62 9.33
N LEU A 8 37.62 -24.34 8.99
CA LEU A 8 36.43 -23.51 9.21
C LEU A 8 36.01 -22.95 7.85
N ALA A 9 35.12 -23.67 7.17
CA ALA A 9 34.25 -23.06 6.17
C ALA A 9 33.15 -22.34 6.94
N GLY A 10 33.34 -21.05 7.21
CA GLY A 10 32.28 -20.19 7.71
C GLY A 10 31.36 -19.83 6.54
N SER A 11 30.28 -20.59 6.37
CA SER A 11 29.19 -20.19 5.48
C SER A 11 28.51 -18.95 6.06
N VAL A 12 28.79 -17.79 5.46
CA VAL A 12 27.94 -16.59 5.64
C VAL A 12 26.68 -16.84 4.81
N ALA A 13 25.68 -17.42 5.46
CA ALA A 13 24.31 -17.30 5.02
C ALA A 13 23.66 -16.17 5.83
N VAL A 14 22.61 -15.57 5.27
CA VAL A 14 21.73 -14.52 5.81
C VAL A 14 22.07 -13.12 5.29
N LEU A 15 21.21 -12.64 4.38
CA LEU A 15 20.51 -11.34 4.36
C LEU A 15 19.90 -11.12 2.96
N LEU A 16 18.76 -11.76 2.67
CA LEU A 16 17.98 -11.48 1.46
C LEU A 16 16.53 -11.06 1.74
N ALA A 17 16.18 -10.74 3.00
CA ALA A 17 14.81 -10.36 3.38
C ALA A 17 14.62 -8.85 3.63
N ALA A 18 15.58 -7.99 3.25
CA ALA A 18 15.60 -6.57 3.63
C ALA A 18 15.04 -5.61 2.56
N CYS A 19 14.36 -6.10 1.52
CA CYS A 19 13.86 -5.25 0.43
C CYS A 19 12.34 -5.04 0.43
N SER A 20 11.59 -5.79 1.23
CA SER A 20 10.16 -5.57 1.49
C SER A 20 10.01 -5.08 2.94
N ASN A 21 9.08 -4.16 3.19
CA ASN A 21 8.79 -3.64 4.54
C ASN A 21 9.89 -2.74 5.14
N GLN A 22 10.15 -1.61 4.49
CA GLN A 22 11.22 -0.67 4.86
C GLN A 22 10.88 0.13 6.14
N HIS A 23 9.59 0.27 6.46
CA HIS A 23 9.07 1.09 7.55
C HIS A 23 7.89 0.39 8.28
N PRO A 24 8.11 -0.80 8.88
CA PRO A 24 7.05 -1.60 9.50
C PRO A 24 6.28 -0.85 10.59
N GLU A 25 6.99 -0.16 11.49
CA GLU A 25 6.35 0.60 12.57
C GLU A 25 5.42 1.70 12.04
N SER A 26 5.77 2.32 10.91
CA SER A 26 4.93 3.35 10.27
C SER A 26 3.72 2.75 9.55
N ALA A 27 3.81 1.50 9.10
CA ALA A 27 2.69 0.77 8.51
C ALA A 27 1.75 0.24 9.60
N GLU A 28 2.28 -0.30 10.70
CA GLU A 28 1.49 -0.70 11.88
C GLU A 28 0.70 0.50 12.45
N ALA A 29 1.36 1.65 12.60
CA ALA A 29 0.69 2.86 13.04
C ALA A 29 -0.43 3.30 12.09
N LEU A 30 -0.18 3.25 10.77
CA LEU A 30 -1.21 3.56 9.77
C LEU A 30 -2.37 2.56 9.84
N TRP A 31 -2.10 1.28 10.04
CA TRP A 31 -3.16 0.27 10.20
C TRP A 31 -4.05 0.61 11.40
N ASP A 32 -3.46 0.89 12.56
CA ASP A 32 -4.21 1.27 13.76
C ASP A 32 -5.06 2.53 13.53
N GLU A 33 -4.52 3.54 12.83
CA GLU A 33 -5.26 4.74 12.44
C GLU A 33 -6.46 4.42 11.55
N LEU A 34 -6.27 3.56 10.53
CA LEU A 34 -7.33 3.14 9.61
C LEU A 34 -8.45 2.39 10.36
N GLN A 35 -8.10 1.48 11.27
CA GLN A 35 -9.06 0.73 12.07
C GLN A 35 -9.82 1.67 13.04
N ALA A 36 -9.10 2.56 13.71
CA ALA A 36 -9.71 3.53 14.63
C ALA A 36 -10.66 4.50 13.91
N ALA A 37 -10.40 4.80 12.65
CA ALA A 37 -11.23 5.66 11.82
C ALA A 37 -12.38 4.93 11.11
N ASP A 38 -12.51 3.60 11.29
CA ASP A 38 -13.48 2.75 10.61
C ASP A 38 -13.50 3.02 9.09
N TYR A 39 -12.33 2.90 8.45
CA TYR A 39 -12.13 3.36 7.07
C TYR A 39 -13.11 2.76 6.05
N GLN A 40 -13.67 1.57 6.31
CA GLN A 40 -14.66 0.94 5.45
C GLN A 40 -16.00 1.70 5.42
N ALA A 41 -16.24 2.58 6.40
CA ALA A 41 -17.36 3.51 6.42
C ALA A 41 -17.10 4.83 5.67
N TRP A 42 -15.87 5.06 5.19
CA TRP A 42 -15.54 6.25 4.42
C TRP A 42 -16.23 6.27 3.05
N ALA A 43 -16.16 7.42 2.37
CA ALA A 43 -16.65 7.54 1.01
C ALA A 43 -15.89 6.58 0.09
N ARG A 44 -16.62 5.98 -0.86
CA ARG A 44 -15.99 5.23 -1.95
C ARG A 44 -15.49 6.18 -3.03
N ALA A 45 -14.37 5.83 -3.65
CA ALA A 45 -13.78 6.64 -4.70
C ALA A 45 -14.71 6.73 -5.93
N PRO A 46 -14.74 7.87 -6.66
CA PRO A 46 -15.52 7.99 -7.89
C PRO A 46 -15.20 6.88 -8.90
N GLY A 47 -16.24 6.28 -9.50
CA GLY A 47 -16.13 5.10 -10.38
C GLY A 47 -16.11 3.75 -9.64
N TYR A 48 -15.90 3.76 -8.33
CA TYR A 48 -15.82 2.59 -7.44
C TYR A 48 -16.88 2.64 -6.34
N GLU A 49 -18.05 3.21 -6.64
CA GLU A 49 -19.16 3.34 -5.69
C GLU A 49 -19.70 1.98 -5.18
N ALA A 50 -19.32 0.89 -5.83
CA ALA A 50 -19.55 -0.49 -5.41
C ALA A 50 -18.30 -1.34 -5.72
N ARG A 51 -18.25 -2.56 -5.20
CA ARG A 51 -17.21 -3.54 -5.55
C ARG A 51 -17.11 -3.70 -7.07
N ARG A 52 -15.89 -3.70 -7.58
CA ARG A 52 -15.61 -3.82 -9.02
C ARG A 52 -14.69 -5.01 -9.30
N PRO A 53 -14.89 -5.74 -10.40
CA PRO A 53 -13.89 -6.69 -10.88
C PRO A 53 -12.54 -6.01 -11.13
N SER A 54 -11.48 -6.74 -10.83
CA SER A 54 -10.09 -6.36 -10.99
C SER A 54 -9.31 -7.52 -11.63
N ALA A 55 -8.23 -7.19 -12.33
CA ALA A 55 -7.33 -8.19 -12.91
C ALA A 55 -5.89 -7.98 -12.40
N THR A 56 -5.77 -7.39 -11.21
CA THR A 56 -4.47 -7.03 -10.62
C THR A 56 -4.00 -8.07 -9.61
N VAL A 57 -2.73 -8.00 -9.22
CA VAL A 57 -2.16 -8.84 -8.15
C VAL A 57 -2.79 -8.65 -6.78
N HIS A 58 -3.70 -7.67 -6.63
CA HIS A 58 -4.38 -7.34 -5.38
C HIS A 58 -5.81 -7.92 -5.32
N GLY A 59 -6.13 -8.92 -6.14
CA GLY A 59 -7.44 -9.59 -6.13
C GLY A 59 -8.23 -9.51 -7.44
N ASP A 60 -9.24 -10.37 -7.55
CA ASP A 60 -10.19 -10.45 -8.67
C ASP A 60 -11.34 -9.44 -8.55
N GLU A 61 -11.52 -8.86 -7.36
CA GLU A 61 -12.39 -7.72 -7.12
C GLU A 61 -11.74 -6.72 -6.15
N VAL A 62 -12.14 -5.45 -6.23
CA VAL A 62 -11.65 -4.38 -5.35
C VAL A 62 -12.76 -3.44 -4.89
N GLU A 63 -12.53 -2.85 -3.72
CA GLU A 63 -13.23 -1.67 -3.20
C GLU A 63 -12.21 -0.59 -2.88
N ILE A 64 -12.54 0.68 -3.13
CA ILE A 64 -11.63 1.80 -2.91
C ILE A 64 -12.31 2.85 -2.05
N PHE A 65 -11.71 3.12 -0.90
CA PHE A 65 -12.18 4.06 0.11
C PHE A 65 -11.26 5.28 0.19
N ILE A 66 -11.85 6.45 0.40
CA ILE A 66 -11.14 7.73 0.43
C ILE A 66 -11.59 8.54 1.62
N ASN A 67 -10.63 9.14 2.33
CA ASN A 67 -10.96 10.00 3.47
C ASN A 67 -11.54 11.35 3.01
N ASP A 68 -12.08 12.10 3.96
CA ASP A 68 -12.71 13.40 3.69
C ASP A 68 -11.75 14.39 3.02
N VAL A 69 -10.45 14.32 3.30
CA VAL A 69 -9.42 15.16 2.66
C VAL A 69 -9.41 14.95 1.14
N VAL A 70 -9.46 13.70 0.69
CA VAL A 70 -9.51 13.35 -0.73
C VAL A 70 -10.86 13.74 -1.34
N VAL A 71 -11.97 13.54 -0.61
CA VAL A 71 -13.31 13.96 -1.06
C VAL A 71 -13.34 15.47 -1.33
N GLU A 72 -12.85 16.28 -0.39
CA GLU A 72 -12.79 17.73 -0.50
C GLU A 72 -11.88 18.16 -1.65
N ALA A 73 -10.73 17.51 -1.81
CA ALA A 73 -9.78 17.81 -2.88
C ALA A 73 -10.40 17.56 -4.26
N LEU A 74 -11.11 16.44 -4.44
CA LEU A 74 -11.80 16.10 -5.69
C LEU A 74 -12.94 17.07 -6.02
N ALA A 75 -13.63 17.60 -5.01
CA ALA A 75 -14.68 18.60 -5.19
C ALA A 75 -14.13 19.98 -5.60
N GLY A 76 -12.85 20.27 -5.32
CA GLY A 76 -12.19 21.56 -5.55
C GLY A 76 -11.78 21.84 -7.00
N GLY A 77 -11.89 20.86 -7.91
CA GLY A 77 -11.44 20.97 -9.30
C GLY A 77 -10.00 20.48 -9.51
N PRO A 78 -9.32 20.91 -10.59
CA PRO A 78 -7.97 20.43 -10.90
C PRO A 78 -6.97 20.72 -9.76
N LEU A 79 -6.29 19.67 -9.29
CA LEU A 79 -5.30 19.76 -8.23
C LEU A 79 -3.89 19.89 -8.83
N GLY A 80 -3.09 20.80 -8.27
CA GLY A 80 -1.64 20.85 -8.56
C GLY A 80 -0.83 19.88 -7.69
N ALA A 81 -1.36 19.46 -6.55
CA ALA A 81 -0.81 18.43 -5.67
C ALA A 81 -1.92 17.91 -4.74
N TRP A 82 -1.77 16.67 -4.26
CA TRP A 82 -2.64 16.15 -3.21
C TRP A 82 -2.36 16.82 -1.86
N PRO A 83 -3.40 17.20 -1.11
CA PRO A 83 -3.23 17.73 0.24
C PRO A 83 -2.55 16.71 1.16
N ASP A 84 -1.74 17.20 2.09
CA ASP A 84 -1.22 16.40 3.19
C ASP A 84 -2.35 15.72 3.98
N GLY A 85 -2.13 14.48 4.41
CA GLY A 85 -3.16 13.68 5.07
C GLY A 85 -4.22 13.09 4.14
N SER A 86 -4.09 13.24 2.81
CA SER A 86 -4.88 12.44 1.87
C SER A 86 -4.63 10.95 2.11
N VAL A 87 -5.70 10.17 2.31
CA VAL A 87 -5.61 8.71 2.51
C VAL A 87 -6.53 8.01 1.54
N VAL A 88 -5.99 6.95 0.94
CA VAL A 88 -6.73 6.06 0.07
C VAL A 88 -6.44 4.63 0.47
N VAL A 89 -7.50 3.84 0.63
CA VAL A 89 -7.42 2.42 1.00
C VAL A 89 -8.12 1.62 -0.07
N LYS A 90 -7.50 0.50 -0.46
CA LYS A 90 -8.04 -0.45 -1.41
C LYS A 90 -8.11 -1.82 -0.74
N ASP A 91 -9.32 -2.32 -0.61
CA ASP A 91 -9.57 -3.69 -0.20
C ASP A 91 -9.60 -4.56 -1.45
N GLY A 92 -8.78 -5.60 -1.44
CA GLY A 92 -8.70 -6.62 -2.46
C GLY A 92 -9.41 -7.89 -2.03
N PHE A 93 -10.12 -8.51 -2.96
CA PHE A 93 -10.86 -9.75 -2.73
C PHE A 93 -10.40 -10.83 -3.71
N GLU A 94 -10.47 -12.09 -3.30
CA GLU A 94 -10.25 -13.25 -4.17
C GLU A 94 -11.39 -14.26 -3.97
N ALA A 95 -12.07 -14.63 -5.06
CA ALA A 95 -13.25 -15.48 -5.01
C ALA A 95 -14.35 -14.95 -4.05
N GLY A 96 -14.44 -13.62 -3.92
CA GLY A 96 -15.41 -12.91 -3.08
C GLY A 96 -15.00 -12.70 -1.62
N GLU A 97 -13.90 -13.32 -1.17
CA GLU A 97 -13.40 -13.23 0.21
C GLU A 97 -12.32 -12.14 0.34
N PRO A 98 -12.23 -11.42 1.49
CA PRO A 98 -11.15 -10.47 1.73
C PRO A 98 -9.78 -11.14 1.59
N HIS A 99 -8.90 -10.54 0.81
CA HIS A 99 -7.59 -11.08 0.48
C HIS A 99 -6.45 -10.19 0.99
N ILE A 100 -6.51 -8.88 0.72
CA ILE A 100 -5.42 -7.94 1.00
C ILE A 100 -5.97 -6.54 1.22
N VAL A 101 -5.28 -5.73 2.04
CA VAL A 101 -5.55 -4.29 2.16
C VAL A 101 -4.33 -3.52 1.71
N VAL A 102 -4.52 -2.56 0.82
CA VAL A 102 -3.46 -1.68 0.31
C VAL A 102 -3.81 -0.24 0.67
N ALA A 103 -2.92 0.46 1.35
CA ALA A 103 -3.13 1.83 1.77
C ALA A 103 -2.02 2.76 1.28
N MET A 104 -2.40 3.99 0.98
CA MET A 104 -1.45 5.07 0.78
C MET A 104 -1.89 6.34 1.48
N GLN A 105 -0.92 7.04 2.06
CA GLN A 105 -1.12 8.29 2.79
C GLN A 105 -0.13 9.35 2.32
N LYS A 106 -0.63 10.55 2.00
CA LYS A 106 0.20 11.71 1.70
C LYS A 106 0.77 12.24 3.00
N ARG A 107 2.11 12.27 3.12
CA ARG A 107 2.87 12.75 4.27
C ARG A 107 3.90 13.77 3.80
N GLY A 108 3.60 15.06 3.98
CA GLY A 108 4.35 16.16 3.41
C GLY A 108 4.44 16.03 1.89
N ASP A 109 5.67 16.01 1.37
CA ASP A 109 5.90 15.94 -0.09
C ASP A 109 5.84 14.53 -0.65
N ALA A 110 5.77 13.49 0.19
CA ALA A 110 5.84 12.09 -0.24
C ALA A 110 4.55 11.32 0.03
N TRP A 111 4.33 10.28 -0.77
CA TRP A 111 3.34 9.25 -0.47
C TRP A 111 4.01 8.11 0.29
N PHE A 112 3.38 7.68 1.37
CA PHE A 112 3.73 6.46 2.08
C PHE A 112 2.80 5.34 1.64
N PHE A 113 3.35 4.17 1.33
CA PHE A 113 2.60 2.99 0.90
C PHE A 113 2.73 1.87 1.92
N ALA A 114 1.65 1.12 2.10
CA ALA A 114 1.65 -0.09 2.89
C ALA A 114 0.67 -1.13 2.32
N GLU A 115 1.01 -2.40 2.49
CA GLU A 115 0.15 -3.54 2.20
C GLU A 115 0.05 -4.41 3.45
N TYR A 116 -1.16 -4.93 3.68
CA TYR A 116 -1.49 -5.71 4.85
C TYR A 116 -2.23 -6.98 4.44
N GLU A 117 -1.94 -8.07 5.14
CA GLU A 117 -2.89 -9.15 5.27
C GLU A 117 -4.17 -8.63 5.92
N THR A 118 -5.28 -9.36 5.75
CA THR A 118 -6.57 -8.99 6.38
C THR A 118 -6.53 -8.99 7.92
N SER A 119 -5.50 -9.60 8.52
CA SER A 119 -5.21 -9.57 9.95
C SER A 119 -4.54 -8.27 10.43
N GLY A 120 -4.04 -7.44 9.51
CA GLY A 120 -3.19 -6.28 9.80
C GLY A 120 -1.69 -6.57 9.80
N GLU A 121 -1.26 -7.81 9.52
CA GLU A 121 0.16 -8.12 9.35
C GLU A 121 0.73 -7.35 8.15
N VAL A 122 1.84 -6.63 8.37
CA VAL A 122 2.48 -5.82 7.33
C VAL A 122 3.22 -6.71 6.33
N VAL A 123 2.70 -6.77 5.11
CA VAL A 123 3.31 -7.47 3.96
C VAL A 123 4.35 -6.58 3.30
N TYR A 124 4.02 -5.30 3.17
CA TYR A 124 4.87 -4.29 2.55
C TYR A 124 4.71 -2.93 3.23
N SER A 125 5.79 -2.16 3.26
CA SER A 125 5.77 -0.75 3.65
C SER A 125 6.93 -0.01 3.01
N GLY A 126 6.70 1.25 2.66
CA GLY A 126 7.75 2.21 2.33
C GLY A 126 7.63 2.88 0.97
N ASP A 127 8.72 2.87 0.23
CA ASP A 127 8.95 3.71 -0.97
C ASP A 127 8.03 3.30 -2.13
N PRO A 128 7.24 4.24 -2.69
CA PRO A 128 6.39 3.99 -3.86
C PRO A 128 7.07 3.25 -4.99
N HIS A 129 8.39 3.32 -5.16
CA HIS A 129 9.04 2.84 -6.37
C HIS A 129 8.76 1.36 -6.68
N ALA A 130 8.49 0.51 -5.69
CA ALA A 130 8.07 -0.88 -5.96
C ALA A 130 6.63 -0.95 -6.52
N CYS A 131 5.75 -0.06 -6.09
CA CYS A 131 4.36 0.07 -6.52
C CYS A 131 4.26 0.84 -7.84
N THR A 132 4.90 2.01 -7.96
CA THR A 132 4.83 2.89 -9.12
C THR A 132 5.60 2.33 -10.32
N ARG A 133 6.64 1.50 -10.13
CA ARG A 133 7.38 0.88 -11.25
C ARG A 133 6.55 -0.11 -12.07
N CYS A 134 5.54 -0.75 -11.47
CA CYS A 134 4.56 -1.55 -12.21
C CYS A 134 3.49 -0.68 -12.90
N HIS A 135 3.48 0.62 -12.61
CA HIS A 135 2.54 1.62 -13.11
C HIS A 135 3.22 2.70 -13.99
N ASP A 136 4.53 2.61 -14.25
CA ASP A 136 5.32 3.61 -15.01
C ASP A 136 4.84 3.82 -16.48
N ASP A 137 3.96 2.97 -17.01
CA ASP A 137 3.43 3.02 -18.38
C ASP A 137 1.91 3.29 -18.48
N GLY A 138 1.21 3.57 -17.37
CA GLY A 138 -0.22 3.89 -17.38
C GLY A 138 -0.55 4.91 -16.30
N ASP A 139 -1.54 5.77 -16.56
CA ASP A 139 -2.10 6.74 -15.60
C ASP A 139 -1.97 6.18 -14.17
N ASP A 140 -1.19 6.85 -13.31
CA ASP A 140 -0.86 6.47 -11.93
C ASP A 140 -2.14 6.49 -11.09
N GLY A 141 -2.97 5.51 -11.38
CA GLY A 141 -4.23 5.27 -10.78
C GLY A 141 -4.00 4.32 -9.63
N ILE A 142 -4.17 4.87 -8.43
CA ILE A 142 -5.29 4.33 -7.67
C ILE A 142 -6.43 4.26 -8.68
N LEU A 143 -6.85 3.06 -9.08
CA LEU A 143 -7.64 2.86 -10.31
C LEU A 143 -8.93 3.71 -10.41
N ALA A 144 -9.26 4.49 -9.38
CA ALA A 144 -10.26 5.54 -9.31
C ALA A 144 -9.87 6.93 -9.84
N PHE A 145 -8.63 7.42 -9.70
CA PHE A 145 -8.23 8.76 -10.16
C PHE A 145 -6.71 8.94 -10.30
N ALA A 146 -6.30 9.84 -11.20
CA ALA A 146 -4.89 10.16 -11.45
C ALA A 146 -4.28 10.95 -10.29
N LEU A 147 -2.99 10.70 -9.99
CA LEU A 147 -2.21 11.62 -9.18
C LEU A 147 -1.80 12.86 -10.01
N PRO A 148 -1.91 14.10 -9.46
CA PRO A 148 -1.32 15.29 -10.06
C PRO A 148 0.17 15.06 -10.35
N GLN A 149 0.57 15.50 -11.56
CA GLN A 149 1.95 15.47 -12.04
C GLN A 149 2.74 16.67 -11.50
#